data_AF-A0A9D6VVF5-F1
#
_entry.id   AF-A0A9D6VVF5-F1
#
_cell.length_a   1.000
_cell.length_b   1.000
_cell.length_c   1.000
_cell.angle_alpha   90.00
_cell.angle_beta   90.00
_cell.angle_gamma   90.00
#
_symmetry.space_group_name_H-M   'P 1'
#
loop_
_entity.id
_entity.type
_entity.pdbx_description
1 polymer ?
#
loop_
_entity_poly.entity_id
_entity_poly.type
_entity_poly.pdbx_seq_one_letter_code
_entity_poly.pdbx_strand_id
1 'polypeptide(L)'
;MTLRQSLDGRVCFWYAGESESCCDHFRFALDGTNLLQREGTSTAWTEFCTDVAAGTHDLAWSYQKDGSVSLGWDGFWVDDLFLPGAHTETCDDGNTAAGDGCGPTCLREECGNGYFDAGEECDDGNLESTDACTASCRAAFCGDRNVNWSAASDDFETGALAQLPWAAGAGTDGWAVVRAPATAHGGQHGLVSQNHAHSSTGWVELPLTTVAAGRVCFWYRGESESGYDWFNFALDGTQLVHVAGSHTTWTEACFDVPASGAHTFRWEYTKDGSASVGSDGFSIDDVRFPPVVETCDDGNTTAGDGCNSTCRSE
;
A
#
# COMPACT_ATOMS: atom_id res chain seq x y z
N MET A 1 17.92 28.80 -7.56
CA MET A 1 17.82 27.84 -6.44
C MET A 1 19.05 28.05 -5.57
N THR A 2 18.93 27.99 -4.24
CA THR A 2 20.08 28.12 -3.35
C THR A 2 20.41 26.75 -2.76
N LEU A 3 21.64 26.29 -2.95
CA LEU A 3 22.20 25.07 -2.40
C LEU A 3 23.02 25.40 -1.16
N ARG A 4 22.91 24.59 -0.11
CA ARG A 4 23.78 24.63 1.05
C ARG A 4 24.37 23.24 1.23
N GLN A 5 25.70 23.14 1.23
CA GLN A 5 26.39 21.87 1.40
C GLN A 5 27.52 21.99 2.43
N SER A 6 27.68 20.94 3.23
CA SER A 6 28.69 20.82 4.30
C SER A 6 30.06 20.36 3.78
N LEU A 7 30.09 19.68 2.63
CA LEU A 7 31.28 19.11 2.00
C LEU A 7 31.42 19.53 0.53
N ASP A 8 32.62 19.37 -0.03
CA ASP A 8 32.85 19.47 -1.47
C ASP A 8 32.03 18.41 -2.21
N GLY A 9 31.45 18.78 -3.34
CA GLY A 9 30.51 17.94 -4.06
C GLY A 9 30.47 18.21 -5.56
N ARG A 10 29.54 17.55 -6.25
CA ARG A 10 29.36 17.72 -7.70
C ARG A 10 27.89 17.91 -8.04
N VAL A 11 27.59 19.00 -8.73
CA VAL A 11 26.27 19.22 -9.34
C VAL A 11 26.29 18.64 -10.75
N CYS A 12 25.35 17.74 -11.04
CA CYS A 12 25.15 17.18 -12.38
C CYS A 12 23.70 17.37 -12.81
N PHE A 13 23.48 17.53 -14.11
CA PHE A 13 22.14 17.46 -14.70
C PHE A 13 22.25 17.12 -16.18
N TRP A 14 21.19 16.52 -16.71
CA TRP A 14 21.03 16.27 -18.12
C TRP A 14 20.29 17.43 -18.77
N TYR A 15 20.68 17.77 -20.00
CA TYR A 15 19.97 18.77 -20.79
C TYR A 15 19.84 18.31 -22.24
N ALA A 16 18.73 18.73 -22.87
CA ALA A 16 18.47 18.57 -24.29
C ALA A 16 17.60 19.73 -24.76
N GLY A 17 17.73 20.16 -26.00
CA GLY A 17 16.96 21.30 -26.47
C GLY A 17 17.15 21.59 -27.94
N GLU A 18 16.27 22.45 -28.43
CA GLU A 18 16.34 22.98 -29.78
C GLU A 18 16.13 24.49 -29.71
N SER A 19 17.11 25.24 -30.18
CA SER A 19 17.00 26.69 -30.38
C SER A 19 17.66 27.11 -31.68
N GLU A 20 17.52 28.38 -32.05
CA GLU A 20 18.22 28.91 -33.22
C GLU A 20 19.72 29.04 -32.97
N SER A 21 20.52 28.74 -33.99
CA SER A 21 21.97 28.83 -33.94
C SER A 21 22.43 30.28 -34.14
N CYS A 22 22.50 31.07 -33.06
CA CYS A 22 23.30 32.31 -32.93
C CYS A 22 22.86 33.19 -31.77
N CYS A 23 21.63 32.99 -31.29
CA CYS A 23 20.88 34.10 -30.71
C CYS A 23 20.05 33.73 -29.49
N ASP A 24 19.70 32.45 -29.36
CA ASP A 24 19.14 31.92 -28.13
C ASP A 24 20.22 31.24 -27.30
N HIS A 25 20.19 31.48 -25.99
CA HIS A 25 21.23 30.97 -25.10
C HIS A 25 20.61 30.31 -23.87
N PHE A 26 20.75 29.00 -23.77
CA PHE A 26 20.59 28.27 -22.53
C PHE A 26 21.88 28.36 -21.73
N ARG A 27 21.77 28.74 -20.45
CA ARG A 27 22.91 28.94 -19.56
C ARG A 27 22.67 28.30 -18.20
N PHE A 28 23.74 27.76 -17.62
CA PHE A 28 23.81 27.41 -16.21
C PHE A 28 24.93 28.21 -15.52
N ALA A 29 24.57 28.87 -14.43
CA ALA A 29 25.47 29.68 -13.63
C ALA A 29 25.51 29.19 -12.17
N LEU A 30 26.72 29.23 -11.60
CA LEU A 30 27.02 28.97 -10.19
C LEU A 30 27.56 30.26 -9.58
N ASP A 31 26.89 30.77 -8.54
CA ASP A 31 27.20 32.05 -7.87
C ASP A 31 27.31 33.22 -8.86
N GLY A 32 26.43 33.22 -9.85
CA GLY A 32 26.42 34.21 -10.94
C GLY A 32 27.51 34.01 -12.00
N THR A 33 28.41 33.03 -11.84
CA THR A 33 29.42 32.68 -12.84
C THR A 33 28.84 31.68 -13.83
N ASN A 34 28.79 32.04 -15.12
CA ASN A 34 28.29 31.16 -16.17
C ASN A 34 29.30 30.03 -16.46
N LEU A 35 28.89 28.77 -16.26
CA LEU A 35 29.71 27.58 -16.44
C LEU A 35 29.32 26.77 -17.68
N LEU A 36 28.10 26.91 -18.17
CA LEU A 36 27.59 26.23 -19.37
C LEU A 36 26.79 27.22 -20.19
N GLN A 37 27.12 27.34 -21.48
CA GLN A 37 26.25 27.99 -22.46
C GLN A 37 26.05 27.08 -23.67
N ARG A 38 24.80 26.96 -24.13
CA ARG A 38 24.41 26.19 -25.31
C ARG A 38 23.41 26.97 -26.17
N GLU A 39 23.50 26.72 -27.47
CA GLU A 39 22.70 27.30 -28.53
C GLU A 39 22.56 26.27 -29.66
N GLY A 40 21.54 26.41 -30.50
CA GLY A 40 21.30 25.49 -31.60
C GLY A 40 20.58 24.20 -31.18
N THR A 41 20.54 23.24 -32.12
CA THR A 41 19.88 21.94 -31.93
C THR A 41 20.79 20.96 -31.18
N SER A 42 20.37 20.54 -29.99
CA SER A 42 20.99 19.50 -29.18
C SER A 42 19.92 18.51 -28.70
N THR A 43 19.40 17.69 -29.62
CA THR A 43 18.33 16.71 -29.34
C THR A 43 18.79 15.48 -28.57
N ALA A 44 20.11 15.24 -28.52
CA ALA A 44 20.68 14.21 -27.68
C ALA A 44 20.83 14.72 -26.25
N TRP A 45 20.26 14.01 -25.29
CA TRP A 45 20.49 14.24 -23.88
C TRP A 45 21.99 14.22 -23.59
N THR A 46 22.48 15.32 -23.01
CA THR A 46 23.88 15.53 -22.68
C THR A 46 23.98 15.86 -21.20
N GLU A 47 24.87 15.17 -20.49
CA GLU A 47 25.15 15.45 -19.08
C GLU A 47 26.13 16.62 -18.95
N PHE A 48 25.83 17.54 -18.05
CA PHE A 48 26.78 18.53 -17.55
C PHE A 48 27.03 18.28 -16.06
N CYS A 49 28.30 18.28 -15.67
CA CYS A 49 28.71 18.18 -14.28
C CYS A 49 29.74 19.25 -13.94
N THR A 50 29.66 19.82 -12.74
CA THR A 50 30.67 20.72 -12.20
C THR A 50 30.90 20.45 -10.72
N ASP A 51 32.16 20.55 -10.28
CA ASP A 51 32.52 20.43 -8.88
C ASP A 51 32.18 21.74 -8.16
N VAL A 52 31.63 21.63 -6.94
CA VAL A 52 31.21 22.76 -6.10
C VAL A 52 31.84 22.58 -4.73
N ALA A 53 32.57 23.59 -4.25
CA ALA A 53 33.21 23.56 -2.95
C ALA A 53 32.19 23.62 -1.79
N ALA A 54 32.55 23.18 -0.60
CA ALA A 54 31.71 23.30 0.59
C ALA A 54 31.26 24.77 0.81
N GLY A 55 29.97 24.99 1.08
CA GLY A 55 29.44 26.35 1.23
C GLY A 55 27.97 26.52 0.82
N THR A 56 27.55 27.79 0.77
CA THR A 56 26.23 28.19 0.22
C THR A 56 26.43 28.74 -1.18
N HIS A 57 25.69 28.19 -2.14
CA HIS A 57 25.83 28.51 -3.55
C HIS A 57 24.48 28.80 -4.20
N ASP A 58 24.46 29.73 -5.16
CA ASP A 58 23.30 30.01 -5.99
C ASP A 58 23.43 29.34 -7.36
N LEU A 59 22.46 28.48 -7.66
CA LEU A 59 22.33 27.76 -8.92
C LEU A 59 21.26 28.42 -9.77
N ALA A 60 21.61 28.80 -11.00
CA ALA A 60 20.71 29.47 -11.91
C ALA A 60 20.78 28.86 -13.31
N TRP A 61 19.64 28.35 -13.78
CA TRP A 61 19.42 28.07 -15.20
C TRP A 61 18.67 29.23 -15.81
N SER A 62 19.08 29.64 -17.00
CA SER A 62 18.40 30.69 -17.74
C SER A 62 18.37 30.37 -19.22
N TYR A 63 17.26 30.68 -19.86
CA TYR A 63 17.14 30.66 -21.31
C TYR A 63 16.82 32.07 -21.77
N GLN A 64 17.73 32.65 -22.55
CA GLN A 64 17.53 33.95 -23.16
C GLN A 64 17.15 33.73 -24.61
N LYS A 65 15.91 34.07 -24.93
CA LYS A 65 15.43 34.11 -26.31
C LYS A 65 15.67 35.49 -26.92
N ASP A 66 15.98 35.54 -28.20
CA ASP A 66 15.95 36.80 -28.95
C ASP A 66 14.55 37.11 -29.53
N GLY A 67 14.41 38.24 -30.22
CA GLY A 67 13.13 38.67 -30.81
C GLY A 67 12.82 38.02 -32.16
N SER A 68 13.55 36.98 -32.57
CA SER A 68 13.49 36.41 -33.91
C SER A 68 12.61 35.14 -33.99
N VAL A 69 12.86 34.28 -34.97
CA VAL A 69 11.89 33.26 -35.44
C VAL A 69 11.65 32.20 -34.35
N SER A 70 10.43 31.65 -34.31
CA SER A 70 10.01 30.64 -33.33
C SER A 70 9.60 29.36 -34.05
N LEU A 71 10.58 28.55 -34.43
CA LEU A 71 10.38 27.26 -35.08
C LEU A 71 10.87 26.12 -34.18
N GLY A 72 10.04 25.08 -34.02
CA GLY A 72 10.34 23.96 -33.12
C GLY A 72 9.92 24.23 -31.67
N TRP A 73 10.59 23.57 -30.72
CA TRP A 73 10.32 23.71 -29.28
C TRP A 73 10.88 24.99 -28.66
N ASP A 74 11.91 25.58 -29.28
CA ASP A 74 12.45 26.90 -28.93
C ASP A 74 12.77 27.02 -27.42
N GLY A 75 13.54 26.06 -26.93
CA GLY A 75 13.76 25.86 -25.51
C GLY A 75 14.66 24.68 -25.18
N PHE A 76 15.05 24.62 -23.91
CA PHE A 76 15.89 23.56 -23.35
C PHE A 76 15.19 22.92 -22.14
N TRP A 77 15.34 21.61 -22.07
CA TRP A 77 14.97 20.78 -20.94
C TRP A 77 16.17 20.58 -20.03
N VAL A 78 15.88 20.47 -18.73
CA VAL A 78 16.81 20.02 -17.71
C VAL A 78 16.14 18.86 -16.99
N ASP A 79 16.86 17.76 -16.84
CA ASP A 79 16.37 16.55 -16.20
C ASP A 79 17.49 15.88 -15.38
N ASP A 80 17.14 14.91 -14.54
CA ASP A 80 18.07 14.14 -13.72
C ASP A 80 19.06 15.05 -12.94
N LEU A 81 18.52 16.10 -12.30
CA LEU A 81 19.30 17.03 -11.49
C LEU A 81 19.81 16.33 -10.23
N PHE A 82 21.13 16.12 -10.19
CA PHE A 82 21.86 15.64 -9.04
C PHE A 82 22.52 16.81 -8.30
N LEU A 83 22.16 16.97 -7.04
CA LEU A 83 22.76 17.95 -6.13
C LEU A 83 23.50 17.23 -5.00
N PRO A 84 24.77 17.60 -4.73
CA PRO A 84 25.51 17.07 -3.60
C PRO A 84 24.89 17.58 -2.29
N GLY A 85 24.57 16.66 -1.37
CA GLY A 85 24.03 17.03 -0.05
C GLY A 85 22.61 17.61 -0.06
N ALA A 86 21.81 17.37 -1.10
CA ALA A 86 20.38 17.72 -1.11
C ALA A 86 19.51 16.81 -0.23
N HIS A 87 20.13 15.95 0.57
CA HIS A 87 19.50 15.36 1.75
C HIS A 87 19.72 16.33 2.91
N THR A 88 18.64 16.84 3.50
CA THR A 88 18.73 17.56 4.77
C THR A 88 19.14 16.56 5.84
N GLU A 89 20.44 16.35 6.04
CA GLU A 89 20.95 15.55 7.15
C GLU A 89 20.65 16.29 8.47
N THR A 90 20.00 15.61 9.41
CA THR A 90 19.71 16.16 10.75
C THR A 90 20.65 15.61 11.83
N CYS A 91 21.47 14.63 11.45
CA CYS A 91 22.49 13.97 12.26
C CYS A 91 23.58 13.38 11.34
N ASP A 92 24.71 12.98 11.94
CA ASP A 92 25.79 12.19 11.32
C ASP A 92 26.50 11.43 12.45
N ASP A 93 26.47 10.09 12.42
CA ASP A 93 27.17 9.21 13.37
C ASP A 93 28.35 8.44 12.73
N GLY A 94 28.72 8.82 11.50
CA GLY A 94 29.85 8.27 10.79
C GLY A 94 29.63 6.88 10.20
N ASN A 95 28.39 6.37 10.16
CA ASN A 95 28.08 5.13 9.45
C ASN A 95 26.64 5.12 8.88
N THR A 96 26.10 3.94 8.55
CA THR A 96 24.74 3.77 7.97
C THR A 96 23.96 2.65 8.67
N ALA A 97 24.42 2.26 9.86
CA ALA A 97 23.63 1.42 10.74
C ALA A 97 22.42 2.23 11.23
N ALA A 98 21.40 1.51 11.66
CA ALA A 98 20.27 2.09 12.35
C ALA A 98 20.36 1.68 13.84
N GLY A 99 19.84 2.52 14.71
CA GLY A 99 19.75 2.35 16.15
C GLY A 99 20.95 2.91 16.93
N ASP A 100 21.87 3.61 16.28
CA ASP A 100 23.05 4.24 16.88
C ASP A 100 23.00 5.77 16.94
N GLY A 101 21.83 6.35 16.65
CA GLY A 101 21.56 7.78 16.84
C GLY A 101 21.51 8.58 15.54
N CYS A 102 21.77 7.95 14.40
CA CYS A 102 21.49 8.50 13.09
C CYS A 102 21.11 7.40 12.09
N GLY A 103 19.94 7.50 11.46
CA GLY A 103 19.47 6.49 10.53
C GLY A 103 20.28 6.44 9.23
N PRO A 104 20.10 5.40 8.40
CA PRO A 104 20.82 5.22 7.12
C PRO A 104 20.54 6.33 6.09
N THR A 105 19.53 7.16 6.34
CA THR A 105 19.14 8.33 5.52
C THR A 105 19.73 9.65 6.06
N CYS A 106 20.60 9.58 7.07
CA CYS A 106 21.17 10.72 7.80
C CYS A 106 20.11 11.60 8.49
N LEU A 107 18.98 10.97 8.84
CA LEU A 107 17.89 11.58 9.60
C LEU A 107 17.91 11.04 11.04
N ARG A 108 17.51 11.90 11.98
CA ARG A 108 17.48 11.52 13.39
C ARG A 108 16.39 10.47 13.56
N GLU A 109 16.75 9.38 14.23
CA GLU A 109 15.85 8.26 14.48
C GLU A 109 14.81 8.68 15.51
N GLU A 110 13.62 9.03 15.02
CA GLU A 110 12.52 9.59 15.80
C GLU A 110 11.21 9.06 15.22
N CYS A 111 10.34 8.54 16.10
CA CYS A 111 9.03 8.07 15.70
C CYS A 111 8.21 9.17 15.00
N GLY A 112 7.53 8.79 13.90
CA GLY A 112 6.68 9.67 13.11
C GLY A 112 7.45 10.52 12.10
N ASN A 113 8.67 10.13 11.72
CA ASN A 113 9.52 10.87 10.80
C ASN A 113 9.34 10.46 9.32
N GLY A 114 8.54 9.43 9.05
CA GLY A 114 8.25 8.87 7.73
C GLY A 114 9.20 7.75 7.30
N TYR A 115 10.11 7.32 8.19
CA TYR A 115 11.12 6.30 7.93
C TYR A 115 11.00 5.19 8.96
N PHE A 116 11.04 3.95 8.50
CA PHE A 116 11.01 2.78 9.39
C PHE A 116 12.40 2.57 10.02
N ASP A 117 12.57 3.08 11.24
CA ASP A 117 13.83 3.08 11.98
C ASP A 117 13.98 1.87 12.91
N ALA A 118 15.20 1.63 13.41
CA ALA A 118 15.47 0.49 14.27
C ALA A 118 14.74 0.61 15.63
N GLY A 119 13.89 -0.38 15.91
CA GLY A 119 13.12 -0.45 17.17
C GLY A 119 11.65 -0.05 17.02
N GLU A 120 11.26 0.43 15.84
CA GLU A 120 9.87 0.69 15.47
C GLU A 120 9.18 -0.57 14.94
N GLU A 121 7.87 -0.64 15.13
CA GLU A 121 7.00 -1.65 14.51
C GLU A 121 6.24 -1.08 13.31
N CYS A 122 6.13 0.24 13.23
CA CYS A 122 5.52 1.02 12.16
C CYS A 122 6.09 2.44 12.20
N ASP A 123 5.99 3.17 11.09
CA ASP A 123 6.11 4.63 11.03
C ASP A 123 5.21 5.10 9.87
N ASP A 124 4.30 6.04 10.13
CA ASP A 124 3.39 6.61 9.13
C ASP A 124 3.57 8.14 8.96
N GLY A 125 4.73 8.65 9.38
CA GLY A 125 5.09 10.05 9.22
C GLY A 125 4.37 11.02 10.14
N ASN A 126 3.72 10.53 11.21
CA ASN A 126 3.09 11.39 12.20
C ASN A 126 3.10 10.76 13.62
N LEU A 127 2.56 11.46 14.62
CA LEU A 127 2.51 11.01 16.02
C LEU A 127 1.06 10.91 16.54
N GLU A 128 0.08 10.73 15.67
CA GLU A 128 -1.33 10.62 16.00
C GLU A 128 -1.67 9.20 16.40
N SER A 129 -1.91 8.94 17.69
CA SER A 129 -2.14 7.56 18.16
C SER A 129 -3.51 6.95 17.79
N THR A 130 -4.29 7.64 16.96
CA THR A 130 -5.62 7.22 16.53
C THR A 130 -5.64 6.59 15.14
N ASP A 131 -4.48 6.47 14.49
CA ASP A 131 -4.31 5.74 13.23
C ASP A 131 -3.62 4.37 13.48
N ALA A 132 -2.98 3.81 12.45
CA ALA A 132 -2.45 2.46 12.50
C ALA A 132 -1.09 2.39 13.21
N CYS A 133 -0.46 3.56 13.45
CA CYS A 133 0.81 3.67 14.10
C CYS A 133 0.72 4.61 15.30
N THR A 134 0.85 4.04 16.51
CA THR A 134 0.78 4.85 17.73
C THR A 134 1.93 5.88 17.78
N ALA A 135 1.79 6.92 18.62
CA ALA A 135 2.87 7.90 18.86
C ALA A 135 4.16 7.32 19.48
N SER A 136 4.16 6.01 19.76
CA SER A 136 5.32 5.26 20.24
C SER A 136 5.85 4.27 19.18
N CYS A 137 5.41 4.41 17.92
CA CYS A 137 5.77 3.58 16.78
C CYS A 137 5.55 2.08 17.04
N ARG A 138 4.42 1.81 17.70
CA ARG A 138 3.84 0.48 17.87
C ARG A 138 2.63 0.37 16.96
N ALA A 139 2.47 -0.80 16.34
CA ALA A 139 1.28 -1.08 15.55
C ALA A 139 0.06 -1.01 16.47
N ALA A 140 -0.96 -0.26 16.06
CA ALA A 140 -2.25 -0.25 16.69
C ALA A 140 -2.90 -1.64 16.64
N PHE A 141 -3.51 -2.08 17.74
CA PHE A 141 -4.20 -3.37 17.79
C PHE A 141 -5.37 -3.36 18.75
N CYS A 142 -6.37 -4.19 18.45
CA CYS A 142 -7.51 -4.33 19.33
C CYS A 142 -7.13 -4.89 20.71
N GLY A 143 -7.50 -4.16 21.75
CA GLY A 143 -7.20 -4.45 23.15
C GLY A 143 -6.01 -3.64 23.69
N ASP A 144 -5.57 -2.59 22.99
CA ASP A 144 -4.48 -1.71 23.39
C ASP A 144 -4.92 -0.51 24.25
N ARG A 145 -6.24 -0.38 24.50
CA ARG A 145 -6.94 0.69 25.23
C ARG A 145 -7.11 2.01 24.48
N ASN A 146 -6.80 2.07 23.20
CA ASN A 146 -7.02 3.25 22.37
C ASN A 146 -7.96 2.88 21.25
N VAL A 147 -8.97 3.71 21.00
CA VAL A 147 -9.80 3.56 19.79
C VAL A 147 -9.01 4.14 18.62
N ASN A 148 -8.44 3.27 17.79
CA ASN A 148 -7.52 3.65 16.71
C ASN A 148 -7.84 2.92 15.39
N TRP A 149 -6.86 2.82 14.49
CA TRP A 149 -6.98 2.11 13.23
C TRP A 149 -6.29 0.74 13.31
N SER A 150 -7.04 -0.36 13.32
CA SER A 150 -6.44 -1.70 13.39
C SER A 150 -6.74 -2.55 12.17
N ALA A 151 -5.85 -3.50 11.88
CA ALA A 151 -6.04 -4.47 10.81
C ALA A 151 -7.29 -5.32 11.10
N ALA A 152 -8.27 -5.32 10.20
CA ALA A 152 -9.43 -6.19 10.34
C ALA A 152 -9.06 -7.59 9.82
N SER A 153 -9.35 -8.61 10.61
CA SER A 153 -9.20 -10.01 10.20
C SER A 153 -10.25 -10.92 10.82
N ASP A 154 -10.45 -12.06 10.19
CA ASP A 154 -11.24 -13.18 10.71
C ASP A 154 -10.58 -14.49 10.28
N ASP A 155 -10.10 -15.24 11.28
CA ASP A 155 -9.58 -16.61 11.14
C ASP A 155 -10.67 -17.66 11.46
N PHE A 156 -11.90 -17.20 11.75
CA PHE A 156 -13.08 -18.00 12.08
C PHE A 156 -12.95 -18.88 13.34
N GLU A 157 -11.92 -18.69 14.16
CA GLU A 157 -11.66 -19.55 15.32
C GLU A 157 -12.59 -19.30 16.51
N THR A 158 -13.36 -18.22 16.47
CA THR A 158 -14.52 -18.01 17.36
C THR A 158 -15.62 -19.05 17.12
N GLY A 159 -15.58 -19.77 16.00
CA GLY A 159 -16.56 -20.76 15.60
C GLY A 159 -17.86 -20.17 15.05
N ALA A 160 -17.91 -18.85 14.83
CA ALA A 160 -19.09 -18.13 14.34
C ALA A 160 -18.70 -16.88 13.52
N LEU A 161 -19.63 -16.37 12.71
CA LEU A 161 -19.50 -15.08 12.03
C LEU A 161 -19.80 -13.91 12.98
N ALA A 162 -19.15 -13.91 14.13
CA ALA A 162 -19.36 -12.92 15.20
C ALA A 162 -18.21 -11.91 15.31
N GLN A 163 -17.05 -12.25 14.74
CA GLN A 163 -15.85 -11.46 14.87
C GLN A 163 -15.88 -10.19 14.02
N LEU A 164 -16.40 -10.24 12.78
CA LEU A 164 -16.62 -9.07 11.93
C LEU A 164 -18.11 -8.89 11.61
N PRO A 165 -18.56 -7.70 11.14
CA PRO A 165 -19.96 -7.43 10.84
C PRO A 165 -20.41 -8.09 9.53
N TRP A 166 -20.22 -9.41 9.43
CA TRP A 166 -20.64 -10.22 8.30
C TRP A 166 -22.12 -10.00 8.07
N ALA A 167 -22.45 -9.38 6.94
CA ALA A 167 -23.83 -9.18 6.55
C ALA A 167 -24.34 -10.52 6.05
N ALA A 168 -24.93 -11.28 6.98
CA ALA A 168 -25.67 -12.46 6.64
C ALA A 168 -27.02 -12.05 6.01
N GLY A 169 -26.97 -11.59 4.75
CA GLY A 169 -28.17 -11.25 3.99
C GLY A 169 -29.03 -12.47 3.68
N ALA A 170 -30.28 -12.25 3.26
CA ALA A 170 -31.12 -13.30 2.66
C ALA A 170 -30.36 -13.90 1.46
N GLY A 171 -29.72 -15.06 1.66
CA GLY A 171 -28.68 -15.59 0.77
C GLY A 171 -27.50 -16.28 1.50
N THR A 172 -27.40 -16.17 2.84
CA THR A 172 -26.52 -17.03 3.66
C THR A 172 -27.00 -18.47 3.80
N ASP A 173 -28.08 -18.83 3.12
CA ASP A 173 -28.44 -20.21 2.86
C ASP A 173 -27.32 -20.78 1.98
N GLY A 174 -26.19 -21.18 2.58
CA GLY A 174 -25.05 -21.64 1.82
C GLY A 174 -23.65 -21.40 2.36
N TRP A 175 -23.43 -20.75 3.50
CA TRP A 175 -22.09 -20.65 4.11
C TRP A 175 -22.17 -20.76 5.63
N ALA A 176 -21.26 -21.52 6.25
CA ALA A 176 -21.13 -21.51 7.72
C ALA A 176 -19.70 -21.82 8.17
N VAL A 177 -19.37 -21.35 9.37
CA VAL A 177 -18.12 -21.71 10.04
C VAL A 177 -18.19 -23.17 10.47
N VAL A 178 -17.20 -23.97 10.03
CA VAL A 178 -17.13 -25.40 10.30
C VAL A 178 -15.84 -25.71 11.04
N ARG A 179 -15.96 -26.45 12.14
CA ARG A 179 -14.80 -27.00 12.85
C ARG A 179 -14.21 -28.19 12.07
N ALA A 180 -13.08 -27.98 11.40
CA ALA A 180 -12.43 -28.98 10.57
C ALA A 180 -10.89 -28.92 10.69
N PRO A 181 -10.30 -29.29 11.84
CA PRO A 181 -8.88 -29.09 12.13
C PRO A 181 -7.90 -29.85 11.22
N ALA A 182 -8.38 -30.85 10.47
CA ALA A 182 -7.56 -31.56 9.48
C ALA A 182 -7.49 -30.83 8.13
N THR A 183 -8.36 -29.85 7.91
CA THR A 183 -8.57 -29.20 6.62
C THR A 183 -8.64 -27.69 6.67
N ALA A 184 -8.75 -27.08 7.85
CA ALA A 184 -8.55 -25.65 8.08
C ALA A 184 -7.13 -25.25 7.65
N HIS A 185 -6.95 -23.99 7.25
CA HIS A 185 -5.64 -23.44 6.91
C HIS A 185 -4.90 -23.06 8.20
N GLY A 186 -5.56 -22.26 9.03
CA GLY A 186 -5.18 -21.91 10.39
C GLY A 186 -6.03 -22.68 11.40
N GLY A 187 -5.55 -22.81 12.64
CA GLY A 187 -6.38 -23.25 13.78
C GLY A 187 -7.20 -24.54 13.59
N GLN A 188 -8.51 -24.46 13.89
CA GLN A 188 -9.47 -25.56 13.91
C GLN A 188 -10.72 -25.30 13.07
N HIS A 189 -10.98 -24.07 12.65
CA HIS A 189 -12.21 -23.65 11.98
C HIS A 189 -11.91 -23.05 10.61
N GLY A 190 -12.95 -22.88 9.82
CA GLY A 190 -12.88 -22.21 8.52
C GLY A 190 -14.28 -21.97 8.00
N LEU A 191 -14.45 -21.01 7.09
CA LEU A 191 -15.76 -20.67 6.53
C LEU A 191 -16.00 -21.47 5.25
N VAL A 192 -17.04 -22.29 5.26
CA VAL A 192 -17.29 -23.30 4.21
C VAL A 192 -18.62 -23.06 3.53
N SER A 193 -18.64 -23.17 2.20
CA SER A 193 -19.88 -23.16 1.43
C SER A 193 -20.68 -24.45 1.67
N GLN A 194 -21.94 -24.33 2.07
CA GLN A 194 -22.91 -25.38 2.35
C GLN A 194 -24.03 -25.48 1.30
N ASN A 195 -23.83 -24.92 0.12
CA ASN A 195 -24.79 -25.02 -0.98
C ASN A 195 -24.83 -26.44 -1.57
N HIS A 196 -25.63 -27.29 -0.95
CA HIS A 196 -25.76 -28.70 -1.32
C HIS A 196 -26.93 -28.98 -2.28
N ALA A 197 -27.68 -27.96 -2.70
CA ALA A 197 -28.83 -28.11 -3.59
C ALA A 197 -28.46 -27.78 -5.05
N HIS A 198 -29.06 -28.51 -6.02
CA HIS A 198 -28.90 -28.17 -7.44
C HIS A 198 -29.46 -26.78 -7.74
N SER A 199 -28.79 -26.03 -8.62
CA SER A 199 -29.20 -24.67 -9.01
C SER A 199 -29.31 -23.69 -7.84
N SER A 200 -28.43 -23.82 -6.84
CA SER A 200 -28.38 -22.88 -5.71
C SER A 200 -27.18 -21.95 -5.80
N THR A 201 -27.40 -20.69 -5.44
CA THR A 201 -26.34 -19.71 -5.21
C THR A 201 -26.46 -19.23 -3.77
N GLY A 202 -25.32 -19.10 -3.11
CA GLY A 202 -25.23 -18.64 -1.73
C GLY A 202 -23.91 -17.93 -1.53
N TRP A 203 -23.97 -16.90 -0.72
CA TRP A 203 -22.87 -15.97 -0.54
C TRP A 203 -22.79 -15.52 0.90
N VAL A 204 -21.60 -15.04 1.24
CA VAL A 204 -21.33 -14.27 2.45
C VAL A 204 -20.68 -12.97 2.01
N GLU A 205 -21.12 -11.87 2.61
CA GLU A 205 -20.58 -10.56 2.31
C GLU A 205 -20.26 -9.79 3.58
N LEU A 206 -19.28 -8.91 3.48
CA LEU A 206 -18.78 -8.12 4.59
C LEU A 206 -18.66 -6.65 4.13
N PRO A 207 -19.58 -5.78 4.56
CA PRO A 207 -19.40 -4.35 4.42
C PRO A 207 -18.38 -3.85 5.47
N LEU A 208 -17.30 -3.21 5.04
CA LEU A 208 -16.35 -2.52 5.92
C LEU A 208 -16.09 -1.10 5.41
N THR A 209 -15.76 -0.19 6.34
CA THR A 209 -15.20 1.11 5.98
C THR A 209 -13.70 1.11 6.31
N THR A 210 -12.86 1.08 5.30
CA THR A 210 -11.40 1.15 5.43
C THR A 210 -10.98 2.62 5.58
N VAL A 211 -9.87 2.89 6.27
CA VAL A 211 -9.37 4.28 6.40
C VAL A 211 -8.04 4.59 5.72
N ALA A 212 -7.46 3.61 5.02
CA ALA A 212 -6.63 3.86 3.84
C ALA A 212 -6.63 2.68 2.88
N ALA A 213 -5.87 2.86 1.80
CA ALA A 213 -5.57 1.81 0.84
C ALA A 213 -4.83 0.65 1.52
N GLY A 214 -4.96 -0.55 0.96
CA GLY A 214 -4.30 -1.73 1.48
C GLY A 214 -4.64 -2.95 0.63
N ARG A 215 -4.66 -4.12 1.25
CA ARG A 215 -5.00 -5.37 0.57
C ARG A 215 -6.04 -6.16 1.32
N VAL A 216 -6.95 -6.76 0.57
CA VAL A 216 -7.73 -7.90 1.05
C VAL A 216 -7.01 -9.17 0.63
N CYS A 217 -6.75 -10.05 1.58
CA CYS A 217 -6.19 -11.37 1.31
C CYS A 217 -6.95 -12.44 2.08
N PHE A 218 -7.02 -13.63 1.50
CA PHE A 218 -7.62 -14.80 2.12
C PHE A 218 -7.06 -16.07 1.49
N TRP A 219 -7.09 -17.16 2.25
CA TRP A 219 -6.82 -18.48 1.72
C TRP A 219 -8.11 -19.10 1.22
N TYR A 220 -8.05 -19.82 0.10
CA TYR A 220 -9.16 -20.62 -0.39
C TYR A 220 -8.71 -22.00 -0.85
N ARG A 221 -9.60 -22.98 -0.71
CA ARG A 221 -9.48 -24.34 -1.25
C ARG A 221 -10.86 -24.88 -1.57
N GLY A 222 -10.97 -25.88 -2.42
CA GLY A 222 -12.27 -26.46 -2.72
C GLY A 222 -12.23 -27.37 -3.92
N GLU A 223 -13.35 -28.05 -4.14
CA GLU A 223 -13.55 -28.82 -5.36
C GLU A 223 -14.96 -28.56 -5.88
N SER A 224 -15.06 -28.46 -7.20
CA SER A 224 -16.28 -28.15 -7.92
C SER A 224 -16.23 -28.78 -9.31
N GLU A 225 -17.39 -28.92 -9.95
CA GLU A 225 -17.45 -29.36 -11.33
C GLU A 225 -16.85 -28.32 -12.27
N SER A 226 -15.86 -28.74 -13.07
CA SER A 226 -15.14 -27.84 -13.97
C SER A 226 -16.07 -27.25 -15.03
N GLY A 227 -16.22 -25.92 -15.01
CA GLY A 227 -17.00 -25.18 -15.99
C GLY A 227 -18.48 -24.98 -15.64
N TYR A 228 -18.93 -25.48 -14.49
CA TYR A 228 -20.35 -25.48 -14.08
C TYR A 228 -20.56 -24.83 -12.72
N ASP A 229 -19.81 -25.31 -11.72
CA ASP A 229 -19.88 -24.84 -10.35
C ASP A 229 -18.75 -23.83 -10.11
N TRP A 230 -19.08 -22.64 -9.61
CA TRP A 230 -18.14 -21.51 -9.56
C TRP A 230 -17.96 -20.97 -8.15
N PHE A 231 -16.70 -20.81 -7.74
CA PHE A 231 -16.30 -19.99 -6.61
C PHE A 231 -15.87 -18.60 -7.09
N ASN A 232 -16.50 -17.59 -6.51
CA ASN A 232 -16.29 -16.20 -6.87
C ASN A 232 -15.88 -15.38 -5.64
N PHE A 233 -15.01 -14.40 -5.87
CA PHE A 233 -14.77 -13.30 -4.96
C PHE A 233 -14.97 -11.98 -5.70
N ALA A 234 -15.69 -11.05 -5.09
CA ALA A 234 -15.91 -9.72 -5.62
C ALA A 234 -15.59 -8.63 -4.59
N LEU A 235 -14.95 -7.57 -5.06
CA LEU A 235 -14.73 -6.32 -4.34
C LEU A 235 -15.58 -5.23 -4.98
N ASP A 236 -16.49 -4.63 -4.21
CA ASP A 236 -17.41 -3.58 -4.68
C ASP A 236 -18.20 -3.99 -5.93
N GLY A 237 -18.61 -5.26 -5.98
CA GLY A 237 -19.31 -5.87 -7.10
C GLY A 237 -18.42 -6.23 -8.30
N THR A 238 -17.14 -5.87 -8.29
CA THR A 238 -16.17 -6.28 -9.32
C THR A 238 -15.64 -7.68 -9.00
N GLN A 239 -15.90 -8.65 -9.87
CA GLN A 239 -15.41 -10.02 -9.72
C GLN A 239 -13.89 -10.10 -9.97
N LEU A 240 -13.16 -10.60 -8.97
CA LEU A 240 -11.69 -10.71 -8.99
C LEU A 240 -11.22 -12.17 -8.94
N VAL A 241 -12.00 -13.08 -8.33
CA VAL A 241 -11.80 -14.53 -8.44
C VAL A 241 -13.00 -15.13 -9.16
N HIS A 242 -12.71 -16.06 -10.07
CA HIS A 242 -13.70 -16.87 -10.78
C HIS A 242 -13.08 -18.21 -11.15
N VAL A 243 -13.28 -19.22 -10.31
CA VAL A 243 -12.63 -20.52 -10.46
C VAL A 243 -13.62 -21.67 -10.31
N ALA A 244 -13.31 -22.76 -11.02
CA ALA A 244 -13.99 -24.04 -10.94
C ALA A 244 -12.95 -25.18 -10.96
N GLY A 245 -13.37 -26.41 -10.77
CA GLY A 245 -12.50 -27.59 -10.75
C GLY A 245 -11.88 -27.88 -9.37
N SER A 246 -10.78 -28.64 -9.37
CA SER A 246 -10.10 -29.10 -8.15
C SER A 246 -9.00 -28.13 -7.70
N HIS A 247 -9.15 -27.60 -6.49
CA HIS A 247 -8.22 -26.72 -5.77
C HIS A 247 -7.97 -27.32 -4.37
N THR A 248 -7.39 -28.52 -4.34
CA THR A 248 -7.21 -29.33 -3.11
C THR A 248 -6.11 -28.84 -2.18
N THR A 249 -5.26 -27.94 -2.67
CA THR A 249 -4.26 -27.22 -1.87
C THR A 249 -4.74 -25.81 -1.60
N TRP A 250 -4.54 -25.34 -0.37
CA TRP A 250 -4.77 -23.96 -0.02
C TRP A 250 -3.99 -23.02 -0.93
N THR A 251 -4.71 -22.05 -1.52
CA THR A 251 -4.17 -21.02 -2.40
C THR A 251 -4.51 -19.67 -1.79
N GLU A 252 -3.51 -18.80 -1.69
CA GLU A 252 -3.71 -17.44 -1.21
C GLU A 252 -4.12 -16.53 -2.37
N ALA A 253 -5.18 -15.75 -2.17
CA ALA A 253 -5.57 -14.67 -3.06
C ALA A 253 -5.38 -13.33 -2.35
N CYS A 254 -4.78 -12.35 -3.02
CA CYS A 254 -4.57 -11.00 -2.51
C CYS A 254 -4.93 -9.96 -3.58
N PHE A 255 -5.71 -8.95 -3.20
CA PHE A 255 -6.16 -7.88 -4.10
C PHE A 255 -6.01 -6.52 -3.44
N ASP A 256 -5.63 -5.52 -4.23
CA ASP A 256 -5.49 -4.15 -3.76
C ASP A 256 -6.86 -3.50 -3.55
N VAL A 257 -7.02 -2.84 -2.41
CA VAL A 257 -8.15 -1.97 -2.09
C VAL A 257 -7.63 -0.53 -2.22
N PRO A 258 -8.07 0.23 -3.24
CA PRO A 258 -7.30 1.36 -3.75
C PRO A 258 -7.39 2.63 -2.89
N ALA A 259 -8.36 2.73 -1.98
CA ALA A 259 -8.59 3.93 -1.20
C ALA A 259 -9.25 3.61 0.14
N SER A 260 -9.33 4.61 1.01
CA SER A 260 -10.25 4.61 2.14
C SER A 260 -11.70 4.75 1.66
N GLY A 261 -12.63 4.24 2.45
CA GLY A 261 -14.05 4.37 2.19
C GLY A 261 -14.81 3.09 2.49
N ALA A 262 -16.11 3.13 2.18
CA ALA A 262 -16.97 1.97 2.30
C ALA A 262 -16.70 1.00 1.15
N HIS A 263 -16.43 -0.26 1.51
CA HIS A 263 -16.20 -1.36 0.60
C HIS A 263 -17.09 -2.56 0.95
N THR A 264 -17.44 -3.36 -0.05
CA THR A 264 -18.13 -4.64 0.13
C THR A 264 -17.27 -5.77 -0.41
N PHE A 265 -16.92 -6.70 0.47
CA PHE A 265 -16.18 -7.92 0.14
C PHE A 265 -17.16 -9.09 0.11
N ARG A 266 -17.28 -9.78 -1.03
CA ARG A 266 -18.25 -10.88 -1.20
C ARG A 266 -17.58 -12.14 -1.69
N TRP A 267 -17.84 -13.24 -0.99
CA TRP A 267 -17.54 -14.60 -1.43
C TRP A 267 -18.84 -15.30 -1.80
N GLU A 268 -18.82 -15.99 -2.94
CA GLU A 268 -20.00 -16.67 -3.46
C GLU A 268 -19.61 -18.03 -4.00
N TYR A 269 -20.48 -19.00 -3.80
CA TYR A 269 -20.42 -20.28 -4.48
C TYR A 269 -21.76 -20.55 -5.18
N THR A 270 -21.69 -20.81 -6.47
CA THR A 270 -22.86 -21.11 -7.32
C THR A 270 -22.77 -22.53 -7.83
N LYS A 271 -23.84 -23.30 -7.63
CA LYS A 271 -24.01 -24.65 -8.18
C LYS A 271 -24.93 -24.64 -9.39
N ASP A 272 -24.60 -25.41 -10.41
CA ASP A 272 -25.47 -25.62 -11.56
C ASP A 272 -26.55 -26.71 -11.31
N GLY A 273 -27.40 -26.98 -12.31
CA GLY A 273 -28.52 -27.92 -12.20
C GLY A 273 -28.18 -29.41 -12.36
N SER A 274 -26.91 -29.79 -12.46
CA SER A 274 -26.48 -31.16 -12.82
C SER A 274 -25.80 -31.92 -11.66
N ALA A 275 -25.51 -33.22 -11.87
CA ALA A 275 -25.28 -34.20 -10.81
C ALA A 275 -23.82 -34.28 -10.31
N SER A 276 -23.66 -34.19 -8.98
CA SER A 276 -22.43 -34.09 -8.18
C SER A 276 -21.26 -35.02 -8.51
N VAL A 277 -20.09 -34.43 -8.77
CA VAL A 277 -18.76 -35.05 -8.60
C VAL A 277 -17.85 -34.16 -7.74
N GLY A 278 -17.46 -34.63 -6.55
CA GLY A 278 -16.51 -33.95 -5.66
C GLY A 278 -17.07 -33.63 -4.27
N SER A 279 -16.37 -32.78 -3.51
CA SER A 279 -16.83 -32.27 -2.20
C SER A 279 -17.87 -31.14 -2.31
N ASP A 280 -18.18 -30.69 -3.53
CA ASP A 280 -19.21 -29.71 -3.88
C ASP A 280 -19.16 -28.43 -3.03
N GLY A 281 -17.98 -27.80 -2.93
CA GLY A 281 -17.85 -26.58 -2.16
C GLY A 281 -16.43 -26.03 -2.06
N PHE A 282 -16.37 -24.76 -1.66
CA PHE A 282 -15.14 -24.05 -1.34
C PHE A 282 -15.13 -23.65 0.13
N SER A 283 -13.92 -23.55 0.66
CA SER A 283 -13.63 -23.06 2.00
C SER A 283 -12.72 -21.85 1.88
N ILE A 284 -12.94 -20.86 2.73
CA ILE A 284 -12.03 -19.74 2.93
C ILE A 284 -11.58 -19.69 4.38
N ASP A 285 -10.39 -19.13 4.59
CA ASP A 285 -9.77 -19.04 5.90
C ASP A 285 -8.75 -17.88 5.96
N ASP A 286 -8.36 -17.49 7.17
CA ASP A 286 -7.36 -16.46 7.47
C ASP A 286 -7.55 -15.18 6.62
N VAL A 287 -8.76 -14.60 6.70
CA VAL A 287 -9.14 -13.43 5.93
C VAL A 287 -8.58 -12.18 6.61
N ARG A 288 -7.89 -11.34 5.84
CA ARG A 288 -7.31 -10.08 6.29
C ARG A 288 -7.68 -8.94 5.34
N PHE A 289 -7.98 -7.79 5.90
CA PHE A 289 -8.47 -6.61 5.19
C PHE A 289 -7.49 -5.44 5.34
N PRO A 290 -7.64 -4.39 4.51
CA PRO A 290 -7.05 -3.11 4.84
C PRO A 290 -7.54 -2.68 6.22
N PRO A 291 -6.77 -1.87 6.93
CA PRO A 291 -7.14 -1.61 8.31
C PRO A 291 -8.47 -0.83 8.37
N VAL A 292 -9.16 -0.85 9.51
CA VAL A 292 -10.47 -0.23 9.75
C VAL A 292 -10.50 0.55 11.08
N VAL A 293 -11.29 1.61 11.20
CA VAL A 293 -11.42 2.31 12.50
C VAL A 293 -12.08 1.40 13.52
N GLU A 294 -11.53 1.30 14.71
CA GLU A 294 -12.18 0.72 15.87
C GLU A 294 -13.39 1.56 16.29
N THR A 295 -14.43 0.92 16.82
CA THR A 295 -15.58 1.66 17.39
C THR A 295 -15.60 1.66 18.92
N CYS A 296 -14.76 0.81 19.53
CA CYS A 296 -14.48 0.74 20.95
C CYS A 296 -13.13 0.04 21.15
N ASP A 297 -12.49 0.24 22.30
CA ASP A 297 -11.39 -0.59 22.81
C ASP A 297 -11.46 -0.51 24.34
N ASP A 298 -11.56 -1.66 25.00
CA ASP A 298 -11.65 -1.75 26.47
C ASP A 298 -10.40 -2.38 27.12
N GLY A 299 -9.34 -2.54 26.34
CA GLY A 299 -8.06 -3.10 26.75
C GLY A 299 -8.01 -4.62 26.72
N ASN A 300 -8.95 -5.28 26.05
CA ASN A 300 -8.93 -6.72 25.86
C ASN A 300 -9.68 -7.15 24.58
N THR A 301 -9.79 -8.46 24.32
CA THR A 301 -10.45 -9.03 23.13
C THR A 301 -11.61 -9.98 23.49
N THR A 302 -12.19 -9.85 24.68
CA THR A 302 -13.28 -10.70 25.18
C THR A 302 -14.61 -10.17 24.70
N ALA A 303 -15.33 -10.93 23.86
CA ALA A 303 -16.70 -10.58 23.54
C ALA A 303 -17.64 -10.69 24.76
N GLY A 304 -18.66 -9.82 24.82
CA GLY A 304 -19.73 -9.80 25.82
C GLY A 304 -19.55 -8.78 26.96
N ASP A 305 -18.50 -7.94 26.92
CA ASP A 305 -18.22 -6.90 27.92
C ASP A 305 -18.46 -5.46 27.41
N GLY A 306 -19.01 -5.33 26.19
CA GLY A 306 -19.32 -4.05 25.55
C GLY A 306 -18.40 -3.72 24.37
N CYS A 307 -17.29 -4.44 24.19
CA CYS A 307 -16.43 -4.36 23.03
C CYS A 307 -16.04 -5.76 22.55
N ASN A 308 -16.38 -6.12 21.31
CA ASN A 308 -16.11 -7.47 20.82
C ASN A 308 -14.60 -7.70 20.55
N SER A 309 -14.26 -8.93 20.17
CA SER A 309 -12.87 -9.35 19.93
C SER A 309 -12.15 -8.65 18.76
N THR A 310 -12.82 -7.76 18.01
CA THR A 310 -12.24 -6.91 16.95
C THR A 310 -12.51 -5.43 17.17
N CYS A 311 -12.76 -5.05 18.42
CA CYS A 311 -12.88 -3.65 18.80
C CYS A 311 -14.09 -2.97 18.15
N ARG A 312 -15.19 -3.74 18.08
CA ARG A 312 -16.52 -3.32 17.65
C ARG A 312 -17.50 -3.29 18.80
N SER A 313 -18.30 -2.21 18.88
CA SER A 313 -19.32 -2.08 19.92
C SER A 313 -20.38 -3.16 19.76
N GLU A 314 -20.73 -3.81 20.86
CA GLU A 314 -21.74 -4.89 20.93
C GLU A 314 -23.18 -4.41 21.13
#